data_AF-A0A328DDP5-F1
#
_entry.id   AF-A0A328DDP5-F1
#
_cell.length_a   1.000
_cell.length_b   1.000
_cell.length_c   1.000
_cell.angle_alpha   90.00
_cell.angle_beta   90.00
_cell.angle_gamma   90.00
#
_symmetry.space_group_name_H-M   'P 1'
#
loop_
_entity.id
_entity.type
_entity.pdbx_description
1 polymer ?
#
loop_
_entity_poly.entity_id
_entity_poly.type
_entity_poly.pdbx_seq_one_letter_code
_entity_poly.pdbx_strand_id
1 'polypeptide(L)'
;MDYYEGVIKSLVESGEFDEARKTAMEWEAFSGNLTSSSSSLHLHGCLNFSKLIIDGYCKKNRSVEAEGMAEAWTRENKPWVRGIWLMLACHYQEEGKLVRGFECMLRFVSLTPWLKRYGGFVLFEMYVYMIEYSRGMNAAGLSEDRMRSQNLFQLNDLLCCTQEEEDDDEELFGPLHT
;
A
#
# COMPACT_ATOMS: atom_id res chain seq x y z
N MET A 1 -13.26 15.76 -5.08
CA MET A 1 -12.79 14.37 -4.94
C MET A 1 -13.97 13.43 -5.12
N ASP A 2 -15.04 13.64 -4.35
CA ASP A 2 -16.24 12.79 -4.27
C ASP A 2 -16.94 12.50 -5.61
N TYR A 3 -17.02 13.48 -6.53
CA TYR A 3 -17.59 13.26 -7.87
C TYR A 3 -16.79 12.20 -8.66
N TYR A 4 -15.47 12.38 -8.74
CA TYR A 4 -14.60 11.45 -9.47
C TYR A 4 -14.58 10.08 -8.80
N GLU A 5 -14.57 10.03 -7.47
CA GLU A 5 -14.66 8.79 -6.73
C GLU A 5 -15.92 8.01 -7.06
N GLY A 6 -17.08 8.67 -7.08
CA GLY A 6 -18.36 8.05 -7.45
C GLY A 6 -18.38 7.52 -8.88
N VAL A 7 -17.84 8.30 -9.84
CA VAL A 7 -17.75 7.87 -11.25
C VAL A 7 -16.82 6.66 -11.40
N ILE A 8 -15.61 6.74 -10.84
CA ILE A 8 -14.61 5.65 -10.91
C ILE A 8 -15.19 4.38 -10.27
N LYS A 9 -15.83 4.50 -9.10
CA LYS A 9 -16.46 3.36 -8.42
C LYS A 9 -17.52 2.71 -9.30
N SER A 10 -18.41 3.50 -9.91
CA SER A 10 -19.45 2.98 -10.81
C SER A 10 -18.86 2.25 -12.02
N LEU A 11 -17.80 2.78 -12.64
CA LEU A 11 -17.13 2.17 -13.78
C LEU A 11 -16.43 0.85 -13.38
N VAL A 12 -15.79 0.83 -12.22
CA VAL A 12 -15.17 -0.38 -11.67
C VAL A 12 -16.23 -1.47 -11.41
N GLU A 13 -17.38 -1.11 -10.84
CA GLU A 13 -18.48 -2.04 -10.57
C GLU A 13 -19.07 -2.63 -11.87
N SER A 14 -19.20 -1.83 -12.94
CA SER A 14 -19.62 -2.28 -14.27
C SER A 14 -18.55 -3.07 -15.02
N GLY A 15 -17.29 -3.01 -14.59
CA GLY A 15 -16.15 -3.67 -15.24
C GLY A 15 -15.51 -2.86 -16.37
N GLU A 16 -15.87 -1.58 -16.49
CA GLU A 16 -15.30 -0.60 -17.42
C GLU A 16 -13.99 -0.05 -16.87
N PHE A 17 -13.00 -0.92 -16.76
CA PHE A 17 -11.72 -0.60 -16.13
C PHE A 17 -10.87 0.39 -16.93
N ASP A 18 -10.98 0.38 -18.26
CA ASP A 18 -10.22 1.29 -19.11
C ASP A 18 -10.71 2.73 -18.94
N GLU A 19 -12.03 2.91 -18.89
CA GLU A 19 -12.70 4.18 -18.59
C GLU A 19 -12.38 4.63 -17.16
N ALA A 20 -12.45 3.72 -16.17
CA ALA A 20 -12.11 4.03 -14.79
C ALA A 20 -10.66 4.57 -14.66
N ARG A 21 -9.70 3.94 -15.34
CA ARG A 21 -8.30 4.40 -15.37
C ARG A 21 -8.18 5.75 -16.06
N LYS A 22 -8.88 5.95 -17.17
CA LYS A 22 -8.88 7.23 -17.88
C LYS A 22 -9.40 8.36 -16.99
N THR A 23 -10.52 8.16 -16.31
CA THR A 23 -11.09 9.14 -15.37
C THR A 23 -10.16 9.42 -14.19
N ALA A 24 -9.45 8.41 -13.66
CA ALA A 24 -8.45 8.61 -12.62
C ALA A 24 -7.26 9.47 -13.11
N MET A 25 -6.74 9.21 -14.31
CA MET A 25 -5.67 10.00 -14.92
C MET A 25 -6.08 11.45 -15.21
N GLU A 26 -7.32 11.67 -15.66
CA GLU A 26 -7.88 13.01 -15.86
C GLU A 26 -7.91 13.80 -14.54
N TRP A 27 -8.30 13.16 -13.44
CA TRP A 27 -8.29 13.78 -12.12
C TRP A 27 -6.86 14.03 -11.61
N GLU A 28 -5.94 13.09 -11.78
CA GLU A 28 -4.53 13.25 -11.39
C GLU A 28 -3.93 14.47 -12.10
N ALA A 29 -4.12 14.58 -13.42
CA ALA A 29 -3.64 15.72 -14.20
C ALA A 29 -4.27 17.05 -13.76
N PHE A 30 -5.60 17.06 -13.51
CA PHE A 30 -6.29 18.27 -13.08
C PHE A 30 -5.86 18.72 -11.68
N SER A 31 -5.78 17.79 -10.72
CA SER A 31 -5.40 18.10 -9.34
C SER A 31 -3.94 18.48 -9.19
N GLY A 32 -3.04 17.84 -9.94
CA GLY A 32 -1.61 18.21 -9.95
C GLY A 32 -1.32 19.60 -10.53
N ASN A 33 -2.26 20.15 -11.32
CA ASN A 33 -2.18 21.53 -11.81
C ASN A 33 -2.73 22.56 -10.80
N LEU A 34 -3.69 22.16 -9.97
CA LEU A 34 -4.33 23.03 -8.96
C LEU A 34 -3.61 23.05 -7.61
N THR A 35 -2.91 21.96 -7.30
CA THR A 35 -2.20 21.76 -6.04
C THR A 35 -0.81 21.25 -6.36
N SER A 36 0.18 21.50 -5.50
CA SER A 36 1.49 20.85 -5.68
C SER A 36 1.29 19.34 -5.83
N SER A 37 2.01 18.71 -6.76
CA SER A 37 1.98 17.25 -6.93
C SER A 37 2.47 16.50 -5.68
N SER A 38 3.13 17.21 -4.75
CA SER A 38 3.50 16.70 -3.42
C SER A 38 2.47 17.00 -2.33
N SER A 39 1.34 17.63 -2.66
CA SER A 39 0.31 17.94 -1.67
C SER A 39 -0.36 16.65 -1.18
N SER A 40 -0.58 16.58 0.13
CA SER A 40 -1.23 15.43 0.78
C SER A 40 -2.59 15.08 0.15
N LEU A 41 -3.37 16.10 -0.25
CA LEU A 41 -4.67 15.88 -0.89
C LEU A 41 -4.56 15.20 -2.27
N HIS A 42 -3.60 15.63 -3.09
CA HIS A 42 -3.34 15.03 -4.41
C HIS A 42 -2.91 13.57 -4.25
N LEU A 43 -1.96 13.32 -3.35
CA LEU A 43 -1.44 11.99 -3.08
C LEU A 43 -2.51 11.03 -2.56
N HIS A 44 -3.31 11.49 -1.60
CA HIS A 44 -4.40 10.70 -1.01
C HIS A 44 -5.46 10.33 -2.05
N GLY A 45 -5.82 11.26 -2.95
CA GLY A 45 -6.75 10.96 -4.04
C GLY A 45 -6.18 9.96 -5.05
N CYS A 46 -4.90 10.12 -5.44
CA CYS A 46 -4.25 9.16 -6.33
C CYS A 46 -4.21 7.75 -5.73
N LEU A 47 -3.89 7.63 -4.45
CA LEU A 47 -3.92 6.36 -3.73
C LEU A 47 -5.34 5.77 -3.70
N ASN A 48 -6.36 6.56 -3.35
CA ASN A 48 -7.73 6.08 -3.24
C ASN A 48 -8.29 5.57 -4.58
N PHE A 49 -8.07 6.28 -5.67
CA PHE A 49 -8.52 5.85 -6.99
C PHE A 49 -7.77 4.60 -7.44
N SER A 50 -6.46 4.55 -7.21
CA SER A 50 -5.65 3.35 -7.51
C SER A 50 -6.15 2.14 -6.72
N LYS A 51 -6.47 2.32 -5.43
CA LYS A 51 -7.06 1.27 -4.56
C LYS A 51 -8.39 0.77 -5.10
N LEU A 52 -9.32 1.68 -5.45
CA LEU A 52 -10.63 1.31 -6.01
C LEU A 52 -10.50 0.47 -7.28
N ILE A 53 -9.62 0.90 -8.19
CA ILE A 53 -9.39 0.19 -9.45
C ILE A 53 -8.81 -1.20 -9.16
N ILE A 54 -7.77 -1.30 -8.34
CA ILE A 54 -7.08 -2.56 -8.01
C ILE A 54 -8.04 -3.56 -7.32
N ASP A 55 -8.79 -3.12 -6.32
CA ASP A 55 -9.81 -3.93 -5.65
C ASP A 55 -10.85 -4.46 -6.64
N GLY A 56 -11.29 -3.62 -7.57
CA GLY A 56 -12.16 -4.00 -8.67
C GLY A 56 -11.60 -5.11 -9.56
N TYR A 57 -10.34 -4.97 -9.99
CA TYR A 57 -9.65 -6.00 -10.77
C TYR A 57 -9.59 -7.33 -10.02
N CYS A 58 -9.18 -7.30 -8.75
CA CYS A 58 -9.09 -8.50 -7.91
C CYS A 58 -10.46 -9.17 -7.75
N LYS A 59 -11.51 -8.42 -7.42
CA LYS A 59 -12.89 -8.94 -7.30
C LYS A 59 -13.45 -9.56 -8.59
N LYS A 60 -12.92 -9.18 -9.75
CA LYS A 60 -13.26 -9.78 -11.05
C LYS A 60 -12.28 -10.89 -11.48
N ASN A 61 -11.46 -11.42 -10.56
CA ASN A 61 -10.44 -12.43 -10.81
C ASN A 61 -9.35 -12.02 -11.82
N ARG A 62 -9.06 -10.72 -11.93
CA ARG A 62 -8.04 -10.16 -12.83
C ARG A 62 -6.79 -9.70 -12.06
N SER A 63 -6.41 -10.41 -11.01
CA SER A 63 -5.31 -10.04 -10.10
C SER A 63 -3.95 -9.94 -10.81
N VAL A 64 -3.71 -10.72 -11.87
CA VAL A 64 -2.48 -10.62 -12.70
C VAL A 64 -2.40 -9.28 -13.42
N GLU A 65 -3.53 -8.74 -13.88
CA GLU A 65 -3.55 -7.43 -14.53
C GLU A 65 -3.39 -6.31 -13.51
N ALA A 66 -3.94 -6.49 -12.30
CA ALA A 66 -3.73 -5.59 -11.17
C ALA A 66 -2.23 -5.52 -10.79
N GLU A 67 -1.53 -6.65 -10.74
CA GLU A 67 -0.07 -6.69 -10.56
C GLU A 67 0.67 -5.96 -11.67
N GLY A 68 0.27 -6.15 -12.94
CA GLY A 68 0.88 -5.46 -14.07
C GLY A 68 0.81 -3.94 -13.94
N MET A 69 -0.30 -3.41 -13.41
CA MET A 69 -0.44 -1.99 -13.11
C MET A 69 0.45 -1.56 -11.94
N ALA A 70 0.50 -2.34 -10.86
CA ALA A 70 1.38 -2.05 -9.72
C ALA A 70 2.86 -2.02 -10.13
N GLU A 71 3.30 -2.93 -10.99
CA GLU A 71 4.66 -2.94 -11.57
C GLU A 71 4.90 -1.70 -12.46
N ALA A 72 3.91 -1.27 -13.26
CA ALA A 72 4.03 -0.05 -14.04
C ALA A 72 4.20 1.19 -13.16
N TRP A 73 3.34 1.37 -12.15
CA TRP A 73 3.43 2.47 -11.19
C TRP A 73 4.71 2.43 -10.35
N THR A 74 5.25 1.23 -10.09
CA THR A 74 6.55 1.07 -9.41
C THR A 74 7.69 1.60 -10.28
N ARG A 75 7.71 1.27 -11.57
CA ARG A 75 8.70 1.81 -12.52
C ARG A 75 8.60 3.31 -12.71
N GLU A 76 7.39 3.86 -12.57
CA GLU A 76 7.12 5.30 -12.60
C GLU A 76 7.47 6.01 -11.29
N ASN A 77 7.96 5.29 -10.28
CA ASN A 77 8.27 5.81 -8.93
C ASN A 77 7.08 6.53 -8.27
N LYS A 78 5.84 6.03 -8.49
CA LYS A 78 4.66 6.61 -7.85
C LYS A 78 4.73 6.42 -6.33
N PRO A 79 4.70 7.50 -5.51
CA PRO A 79 4.95 7.39 -4.07
C PRO A 79 3.91 6.54 -3.32
N TRP A 80 2.68 6.46 -3.81
CA TRP A 80 1.59 5.69 -3.21
C TRP A 80 1.60 4.20 -3.57
N VAL A 81 2.46 3.75 -4.51
CA VAL A 81 2.42 2.38 -5.05
C VAL A 81 2.71 1.30 -4.00
N ARG A 82 3.49 1.63 -2.96
CA ARG A 82 3.72 0.72 -1.83
C ARG A 82 2.39 0.26 -1.19
N GLY A 83 1.39 1.13 -1.11
CA GLY A 83 0.07 0.79 -0.58
C GLY A 83 -0.72 -0.16 -1.46
N ILE A 84 -0.47 -0.12 -2.77
CA ILE A 84 -1.09 -1.01 -3.75
C ILE A 84 -0.52 -2.43 -3.62
N TRP A 85 0.81 -2.55 -3.46
CA TRP A 85 1.43 -3.86 -3.22
C TRP A 85 0.93 -4.55 -1.97
N LEU A 86 0.72 -3.79 -0.90
CA LEU A 86 0.13 -4.31 0.33
C LEU A 86 -1.33 -4.76 0.13
N MET A 87 -2.13 -4.00 -0.60
CA MET A 87 -3.51 -4.39 -0.94
C MET A 87 -3.57 -5.67 -1.77
N LEU A 88 -2.69 -5.81 -2.77
CA LEU A 88 -2.57 -7.04 -3.57
C LEU A 88 -2.18 -8.24 -2.69
N ALA A 89 -1.28 -8.03 -1.72
CA ALA A 89 -0.91 -9.07 -0.76
C ALA A 89 -2.13 -9.59 0.02
N CYS A 90 -2.99 -8.68 0.50
CA CYS A 90 -4.23 -9.01 1.19
C CYS A 90 -5.21 -9.78 0.30
N HIS A 91 -5.47 -9.32 -0.92
CA HIS A 91 -6.36 -10.03 -1.86
C HIS A 91 -5.89 -11.45 -2.14
N TYR A 92 -4.60 -11.63 -2.41
CA TYR A 92 -4.05 -12.97 -2.62
C TYR A 92 -4.17 -13.86 -1.38
N GLN A 93 -3.98 -13.29 -0.20
CA GLN A 93 -4.16 -14.02 1.05
C GLN A 93 -5.62 -14.47 1.21
N GLU A 94 -6.58 -13.58 0.95
CA GLU A 94 -8.02 -13.87 1.03
C GLU A 94 -8.46 -14.98 0.07
N GLU A 95 -7.84 -15.05 -1.11
CA GLU A 95 -8.04 -16.13 -2.09
C GLU A 95 -7.27 -17.43 -1.75
N GLY A 96 -6.53 -17.47 -0.65
CA GLY A 96 -5.70 -18.61 -0.25
C GLY A 96 -4.41 -18.78 -1.07
N LYS A 97 -4.05 -17.80 -1.89
CA LYS A 97 -2.84 -17.77 -2.74
C LYS A 97 -1.65 -17.20 -1.97
N LEU A 98 -1.29 -17.87 -0.88
CA LEU A 98 -0.31 -17.37 0.12
C LEU A 98 1.07 -17.05 -0.47
N VAL A 99 1.57 -17.84 -1.42
CA VAL A 99 2.88 -17.60 -2.03
C VAL A 99 2.90 -16.28 -2.79
N ARG A 100 1.91 -16.03 -3.66
CA ARG A 100 1.84 -14.78 -4.42
C ARG A 100 1.59 -13.57 -3.54
N GLY A 101 0.73 -13.70 -2.52
CA GLY A 101 0.52 -12.59 -1.61
C GLY A 101 1.76 -12.28 -0.76
N PHE A 102 2.56 -13.28 -0.40
CA PHE A 102 3.84 -13.04 0.28
C PHE A 102 4.85 -12.32 -0.63
N GLU A 103 4.90 -12.63 -1.92
CA GLU A 103 5.74 -11.89 -2.86
C GLU A 103 5.28 -10.43 -3.02
N CYS A 104 3.97 -10.17 -3.04
CA CYS A 104 3.43 -8.82 -3.01
C CYS A 104 3.82 -8.08 -1.72
N MET A 105 3.82 -8.77 -0.57
CA MET A 105 4.32 -8.22 0.70
C MET A 105 5.82 -7.89 0.62
N LEU A 106 6.64 -8.75 0.01
CA LEU A 106 8.05 -8.47 -0.21
C LEU A 106 8.26 -7.23 -1.09
N ARG A 107 7.44 -7.05 -2.14
CA ARG A 107 7.42 -5.83 -2.95
C ARG A 107 7.11 -4.59 -2.11
N PHE A 108 6.06 -4.63 -1.29
CA PHE A 108 5.72 -3.55 -0.35
C PHE A 108 6.90 -3.18 0.56
N VAL A 109 7.53 -4.16 1.20
CA VAL A 109 8.69 -3.95 2.08
C VAL A 109 9.89 -3.37 1.33
N SER A 110 10.14 -3.85 0.10
CA SER A 110 11.27 -3.36 -0.70
C SER A 110 11.17 -1.86 -0.99
N LEU A 111 9.93 -1.35 -1.08
CA LEU A 111 9.57 0.05 -1.31
C LEU A 111 9.35 0.84 -0.01
N THR A 112 9.59 0.21 1.14
CA THR A 112 9.34 0.78 2.48
C THR A 112 10.60 0.60 3.34
N PRO A 113 11.64 1.43 3.15
CA PRO A 113 12.99 1.20 3.70
C PRO A 113 13.03 0.98 5.21
N TRP A 114 12.24 1.73 5.99
CA TRP A 114 12.19 1.58 7.45
C TRP A 114 11.62 0.23 7.91
N LEU A 115 10.90 -0.51 7.04
CA LEU A 115 10.44 -1.85 7.37
C LEU A 115 11.52 -2.93 7.19
N LYS A 116 12.59 -2.64 6.43
CA LYS A 116 13.71 -3.58 6.21
C LYS A 116 14.41 -3.94 7.52
N ARG A 117 14.39 -3.05 8.52
CA ARG A 117 15.00 -3.25 9.84
C ARG A 117 14.37 -4.37 10.67
N TYR A 118 13.13 -4.76 10.36
CA TYR A 118 12.40 -5.77 11.14
C TYR A 118 12.74 -7.23 10.74
N GLY A 119 13.52 -7.44 9.66
CA GLY A 119 13.96 -8.77 9.23
C GLY A 119 12.83 -9.65 8.63
N GLY A 120 13.20 -10.63 7.82
CA GLY A 120 12.24 -11.44 7.05
C GLY A 120 11.24 -12.25 7.88
N PHE A 121 11.64 -12.70 9.08
CA PHE A 121 10.78 -13.48 9.97
C PHE A 121 9.60 -12.66 10.52
N VAL A 122 9.85 -11.43 10.99
CA VAL A 122 8.80 -10.54 11.51
C VAL A 122 7.84 -10.14 10.39
N LEU A 123 8.34 -9.95 9.16
CA LEU A 123 7.51 -9.65 7.99
C LEU A 123 6.62 -10.82 7.58
N PHE A 124 7.14 -12.05 7.67
CA PHE A 124 6.35 -13.26 7.46
C PHE A 124 5.27 -13.41 8.54
N GLU A 125 5.59 -13.19 9.81
CA GLU A 125 4.60 -13.17 10.89
C GLU A 125 3.52 -12.11 10.62
N MET A 126 3.90 -10.87 10.32
CA MET A 126 2.95 -9.80 9.96
C MET A 126 2.05 -10.20 8.80
N TYR A 127 2.60 -10.82 7.76
CA TYR A 127 1.82 -11.28 6.62
C TYR A 127 0.83 -12.39 7.02
N VAL A 128 1.28 -13.41 7.75
CA VAL A 128 0.41 -14.51 8.20
C VAL A 128 -0.75 -13.99 9.07
N TYR A 129 -0.49 -13.01 9.94
CA TYR A 129 -1.49 -12.45 10.84
C TYR A 129 -2.40 -11.38 10.20
N MET A 130 -2.09 -10.89 8.99
CA MET A 130 -2.90 -9.87 8.32
C MET A 130 -4.31 -10.33 7.90
N ILE A 131 -4.55 -11.63 7.66
CA ILE A 131 -5.92 -12.15 7.42
C ILE A 131 -6.81 -11.97 8.64
N GLU A 132 -6.29 -12.25 9.84
CA GLU A 132 -7.09 -12.16 11.07
C GLU A 132 -7.52 -10.70 11.30
N TYR A 133 -6.60 -9.77 11.03
CA TYR A 133 -6.86 -8.34 11.02
C TYR A 133 -7.86 -7.91 9.94
N SER A 134 -7.69 -8.34 8.67
CA SER A 134 -8.57 -7.93 7.56
C SER A 134 -10.01 -8.44 7.71
N ARG A 135 -10.20 -9.55 8.43
CA ARG A 135 -11.52 -10.14 8.69
C ARG A 135 -12.21 -9.61 9.95
N GLY A 136 -11.62 -8.64 10.65
CA GLY A 136 -12.16 -8.12 11.91
C GLY A 136 -12.22 -9.19 13.01
N MET A 137 -11.47 -10.29 12.86
CA MET A 137 -11.24 -11.23 13.93
C MET A 137 -10.25 -10.55 14.86
N ASN A 138 -10.76 -9.93 15.94
CA ASN A 138 -9.91 -9.61 17.08
C ASN A 138 -9.15 -10.89 17.39
N ALA A 139 -7.82 -10.84 17.25
CA ALA A 139 -6.96 -11.97 17.52
C ALA A 139 -7.11 -12.33 19.00
N ALA A 140 -8.12 -13.10 19.35
CA ALA A 140 -8.45 -13.50 20.72
C ALA A 140 -7.37 -14.42 21.33
N GLY A 141 -6.25 -14.62 20.61
CA GLY A 141 -5.05 -15.31 21.07
C GLY A 141 -3.75 -14.54 20.88
N LEU A 142 -3.74 -13.29 20.37
CA LEU A 142 -2.53 -12.46 20.29
C LEU A 142 -2.70 -11.26 21.21
N SER A 143 -1.79 -11.10 22.18
CA SER A 143 -1.87 -10.05 23.17
C SER A 143 -1.94 -8.67 22.51
N GLU A 144 -2.85 -7.82 23.01
CA GLU A 144 -3.02 -6.41 22.64
C GLU A 144 -1.68 -5.63 22.56
N ASP A 145 -0.72 -6.00 23.40
CA ASP A 145 0.64 -5.42 23.43
C ASP A 145 1.48 -5.70 22.17
N ARG A 146 1.25 -6.83 21.47
CA ARG A 146 2.00 -7.17 20.25
C ARG A 146 1.40 -6.52 19.00
N MET A 147 0.08 -6.27 19.00
CA MET A 147 -0.59 -5.46 17.99
C MET A 147 -0.27 -3.96 18.12
N ARG A 148 -0.15 -3.45 19.35
CA ARG A 148 0.25 -2.05 19.61
C ARG A 148 1.69 -1.74 19.18
N SER A 149 2.61 -2.70 19.22
CA SER A 149 3.98 -2.50 18.74
C SER A 149 4.11 -2.54 17.20
N GLN A 150 3.09 -3.05 16.50
CA GLN A 150 3.01 -3.15 15.04
C GLN A 150 1.88 -2.25 14.51
N ASN A 151 2.03 -0.93 14.66
CA ASN A 151 1.10 0.14 14.27
C ASN A 151 0.54 0.05 12.82
N LEU A 152 -0.34 -0.90 12.56
CA LEU A 152 -1.10 -1.05 11.32
C LEU A 152 -2.32 -0.11 11.27
N PHE A 153 -2.69 0.50 12.39
CA PHE A 153 -3.79 1.50 12.45
C PHE A 153 -3.45 2.81 11.72
N GLN A 154 -2.17 3.14 11.56
CA GLN A 154 -1.70 4.31 10.83
C GLN A 154 -1.24 3.98 9.41
N LEU A 155 -1.55 2.77 8.92
CA LEU A 155 -1.08 2.32 7.61
C LEU A 155 -1.48 3.29 6.49
N ASN A 156 -2.67 3.90 6.54
CA ASN A 156 -3.08 4.86 5.52
C ASN A 156 -2.21 6.15 5.53
N ASP A 157 -1.83 6.63 6.71
CA ASP A 157 -0.92 7.77 6.89
C ASP A 157 0.52 7.38 6.47
N LEU A 158 1.00 6.20 6.87
CA LEU A 158 2.29 5.63 6.45
C LEU A 158 2.40 5.45 4.93
N LEU A 159 1.31 5.07 4.27
CA LEU A 159 1.24 4.88 2.81
C LEU A 159 1.25 6.21 2.04
N CYS A 160 0.92 7.32 2.70
CA CYS A 160 0.89 8.67 2.11
C CYS A 160 2.06 9.56 2.59
N CYS A 161 2.80 9.20 3.62
CA CYS A 161 3.96 9.99 4.06
C CYS A 161 5.22 9.64 3.25
N THR A 162 5.76 10.56 2.47
CA THR A 162 7.20 10.57 2.20
C THR A 162 7.87 10.96 3.52
N GLN A 163 8.33 10.00 4.32
CA GLN A 163 9.34 10.35 5.31
C GLN A 163 10.58 10.74 4.50
N GLU A 164 10.92 12.02 4.56
CA GLU A 164 12.29 12.46 4.30
C GLU A 164 13.18 11.59 5.19
N GLU A 165 14.20 10.99 4.60
CA GLU A 165 15.19 10.21 5.33
C GLU A 165 15.77 11.14 6.40
N GLU A 166 15.39 10.94 7.66
CA GLU A 166 16.19 11.46 8.77
C GLU A 166 17.49 10.65 8.72
N ASP A 167 18.50 11.26 8.11
CA ASP A 167 19.91 10.90 8.20
C ASP A 167 20.35 10.99 9.67
N ASP A 168 19.98 10.01 10.49
CA ASP A 168 20.62 9.78 11.79
C ASP A 168 21.87 8.90 11.58
N ASP A 169 22.83 9.43 10.83
CA ASP A 169 24.23 9.00 10.84
C ASP A 169 25.06 10.08 11.54
N GLU A 170 25.01 10.14 12.87
CA GLU A 170 26.14 10.63 13.68
C GLU A 170 26.72 9.47 14.51
N GLU A 171 27.66 8.81 13.86
CA GLU A 171 28.71 7.97 14.40
C GLU A 171 29.46 8.71 15.54
N LEU A 172 29.65 8.08 16.71
CA LEU A 172 31.00 7.74 17.21
C LEU A 172 30.96 7.04 18.58
N PHE A 173 31.35 5.77 18.56
CA PHE A 173 32.01 5.11 19.67
C PHE A 173 33.21 5.96 20.16
N GLY A 174 33.17 6.39 21.42
CA GLY A 174 34.37 6.87 22.12
C GLY A 174 35.29 5.70 22.52
N PRO A 175 36.62 5.87 22.50
CA PRO A 175 37.56 4.76 22.67
C PRO A 175 37.60 4.27 24.12
N LEU A 176 37.45 2.96 24.31
CA LEU A 176 37.89 2.24 25.51
C LEU A 176 39.43 2.17 25.47
N HIS A 177 40.09 3.06 26.21
CA HIS A 177 41.48 2.85 26.59
C HIS A 177 41.54 1.96 27.84
N THR A 178 42.35 0.91 27.70
CA THR A 178 42.86 -0.04 28.70
C THR A 178 43.34 0.58 30.00
#